data_AF-A0A2K3N589-F1
#
_entry.id   AF-A0A2K3N589-F1
#
_cell.length_a   1.000
_cell.length_b   1.000
_cell.length_c   1.000
_cell.angle_alpha   90.00
_cell.angle_beta   90.00
_cell.angle_gamma   90.00
#
_symmetry.space_group_name_H-M   'P 1'
#
loop_
_entity.id
_entity.type
_entity.pdbx_description
1 polymer ?
#
loop_
_entity_poly.entity_id
_entity_poly.type
_entity_poly.pdbx_seq_one_letter_code
_entity_poly.pdbx_strand_id
1 'polypeptide(L)'
;MDVGASTPSLWAFEEREKLLEFYERVSGARMHASFIRPGGVAQDLPLGLCRDIDSFTQQFASRIDELEEMSTGNRIWKQRLVDIGTVTAQQAKDWGFSGAGHPPEEGVGPTDREWIRLWPRGTSEPHEFTGVEHSPPKSA
;
A
#
# COMPACT_ATOMS: atom_id res chain seq x y z
N MET A 1 -4.07 13.33 -8.47
CA MET A 1 -5.14 14.27 -8.85
C MET A 1 -4.93 15.67 -8.26
N ASP A 2 -4.82 15.83 -6.93
CA ASP A 2 -4.77 17.16 -6.29
C ASP A 2 -3.53 18.00 -6.60
N VAL A 3 -2.41 17.34 -6.92
CA VAL A 3 -1.16 18.00 -7.35
C VAL A 3 -1.18 18.32 -8.87
N GLY A 4 -2.22 17.92 -9.60
CA GLY A 4 -2.40 18.19 -11.04
C GLY A 4 -2.04 17.04 -11.99
N ALA A 5 -1.52 15.92 -11.47
CA ALA A 5 -1.36 14.68 -12.25
C ALA A 5 -2.62 13.80 -12.10
N SER A 6 -3.43 13.72 -13.16
CA SER A 6 -4.67 12.93 -13.17
C SER A 6 -4.51 11.57 -13.85
N THR A 7 -3.60 11.44 -14.81
CA THR A 7 -3.36 10.20 -15.56
C THR A 7 -2.95 9.01 -14.68
N PRO A 8 -2.00 9.15 -13.71
CA PRO A 8 -1.65 8.03 -12.84
C PRO A 8 -2.84 7.56 -11.98
N SER A 9 -3.73 8.49 -11.60
CA SER A 9 -4.93 8.14 -10.85
C SER A 9 -5.91 7.30 -11.68
N LEU A 10 -6.06 7.58 -12.97
CA LEU A 10 -6.93 6.80 -13.86
C LEU A 10 -6.40 5.38 -14.09
N TRP A 11 -5.10 5.22 -14.31
CA TRP A 11 -4.47 3.91 -14.45
C TRP A 11 -4.57 3.09 -13.16
N ALA A 12 -4.37 3.73 -12.00
CA ALA A 12 -4.58 3.08 -10.71
C ALA A 12 -6.04 2.67 -10.48
N PHE A 13 -7.01 3.42 -11.01
CA PHE A 13 -8.43 3.04 -10.92
C PHE A 13 -8.77 1.80 -11.75
N GLU A 14 -8.12 1.59 -12.89
CA GLU A 14 -8.26 0.35 -13.66
C GLU A 14 -7.81 -0.86 -12.84
N GLU A 15 -6.64 -0.78 -12.21
CA GLU A 15 -6.16 -1.88 -11.35
C GLU A 15 -7.01 -2.05 -10.09
N ARG A 16 -7.53 -0.95 -9.53
CA ARG A 16 -8.47 -1.00 -8.42
C ARG A 16 -9.78 -1.69 -8.81
N GLU A 17 -10.25 -1.54 -10.04
CA GLU A 17 -11.46 -2.20 -10.53
C GLU A 17 -11.32 -3.73 -10.54
N LYS A 18 -10.15 -4.25 -10.95
CA LYS A 18 -9.85 -5.69 -10.88
C LYS A 18 -9.89 -6.20 -9.43
N LEU A 19 -9.39 -5.40 -8.48
CA LEU A 19 -9.50 -5.72 -7.06
C LEU A 19 -10.96 -5.71 -6.57
N LEU A 20 -11.78 -4.77 -7.02
CA LEU A 20 -13.20 -4.73 -6.67
C LEU A 20 -13.98 -5.94 -7.23
N GLU A 21 -13.57 -6.49 -8.37
CA GLU A 21 -14.12 -7.74 -8.89
C GLU A 21 -13.86 -8.91 -7.93
N PHE A 22 -12.66 -8.99 -7.34
CA PHE A 22 -12.38 -10.01 -6.32
C PHE A 22 -13.25 -9.82 -5.07
N TYR A 23 -13.47 -8.58 -4.65
CA TYR A 23 -14.40 -8.28 -3.54
C TYR A 23 -15.84 -8.68 -3.87
N GLU A 24 -16.30 -8.44 -5.08
CA GLU A 24 -17.63 -8.81 -5.57
C GLU A 24 -17.79 -10.34 -5.59
N ARG A 25 -16.79 -11.07 -6.07
CA ARG A 25 -16.81 -12.55 -6.06
C ARG A 25 -16.83 -13.14 -4.64
N VAL A 26 -16.15 -12.51 -3.69
CA VAL A 26 -16.03 -13.00 -2.30
C VAL A 26 -17.20 -12.60 -1.42
N SER A 27 -17.86 -11.47 -1.68
CA SER A 27 -18.87 -10.93 -0.76
C SER A 27 -20.20 -10.55 -1.42
N GLY A 28 -20.28 -10.53 -2.74
CA GLY A 28 -21.40 -10.00 -3.50
C GLY A 28 -21.48 -8.47 -3.51
N ALA A 29 -20.58 -7.78 -2.80
CA ALA A 29 -20.53 -6.32 -2.71
C ALA A 29 -19.14 -5.81 -3.09
N ARG A 30 -19.10 -4.66 -3.76
CA ARG A 30 -17.84 -4.13 -4.30
C ARG A 30 -17.00 -3.38 -3.26
N MET A 31 -17.63 -2.68 -2.32
CA MET A 31 -16.90 -1.89 -1.30
C MET A 31 -17.24 -2.30 0.13
N HIS A 32 -18.53 -2.50 0.43
CA HIS A 32 -18.99 -2.84 1.78
C HIS A 32 -19.19 -4.35 1.93
N ALA A 33 -18.08 -5.09 1.95
CA ALA A 33 -18.09 -6.55 1.88
C ALA A 33 -18.65 -7.26 3.11
N SER A 34 -18.64 -6.64 4.31
CA SER A 34 -19.03 -7.29 5.58
C SER A 34 -18.48 -8.73 5.73
N PHE A 35 -17.28 -8.95 5.18
CA PHE A 35 -16.67 -10.27 5.04
C PHE A 35 -15.98 -10.72 6.33
N ILE A 36 -15.26 -9.80 6.98
CA ILE A 36 -14.62 -10.03 8.28
C ILE A 36 -15.67 -9.81 9.36
N ARG A 37 -15.90 -10.84 10.19
CA ARG A 37 -16.87 -10.79 11.29
C ARG A 37 -16.22 -11.32 12.57
N PRO A 38 -16.69 -10.90 13.76
CA PRO A 38 -16.22 -11.50 15.01
C PRO A 38 -16.41 -13.01 14.97
N GLY A 39 -15.32 -13.77 15.10
CA GLY A 39 -15.31 -15.24 14.98
C GLY A 39 -14.79 -15.79 13.64
N GLY A 40 -14.44 -14.96 12.66
CA GLY A 40 -13.77 -15.39 11.43
C GLY A 40 -14.24 -14.66 10.18
N VAL A 41 -14.55 -15.44 9.14
CA VAL A 41 -15.01 -14.95 7.83
C VAL A 41 -16.48 -15.31 7.60
N ALA A 42 -17.19 -14.50 6.82
CA ALA A 42 -18.60 -14.69 6.53
C ALA A 42 -18.87 -15.93 5.64
N GLN A 43 -17.97 -16.20 4.70
CA GLN A 43 -18.03 -17.34 3.78
C GLN A 43 -16.64 -17.76 3.31
N ASP A 44 -16.54 -18.96 2.76
CA ASP A 44 -15.28 -19.47 2.21
C ASP A 44 -14.98 -18.85 0.82
N LEU A 45 -13.74 -18.97 0.38
CA LEU A 45 -13.28 -18.43 -0.91
C LEU A 45 -13.87 -19.23 -2.08
N PRO A 46 -14.34 -18.57 -3.15
CA PRO A 46 -14.82 -19.27 -4.35
C PRO A 46 -13.66 -19.98 -5.06
N LEU A 47 -13.96 -21.14 -5.65
CA LEU A 47 -12.99 -21.95 -6.37
C LEU A 47 -12.33 -21.16 -7.51
N GLY A 48 -11.00 -21.18 -7.57
CA GLY A 48 -10.22 -20.51 -8.62
C GLY A 48 -9.77 -19.08 -8.29
N LEU A 49 -10.32 -18.44 -7.25
CA LEU A 49 -9.97 -17.06 -6.92
C LEU A 49 -8.50 -16.87 -6.55
N CYS A 50 -7.89 -17.81 -5.84
CA CYS A 50 -6.47 -17.72 -5.48
C CYS A 50 -5.56 -17.69 -6.72
N ARG A 51 -5.92 -18.41 -7.79
CA ARG A 51 -5.16 -18.41 -9.04
C ARG A 51 -5.31 -17.08 -9.79
N ASP A 52 -6.49 -16.50 -9.76
CA ASP A 52 -6.75 -15.20 -10.38
C ASP A 52 -6.00 -14.08 -9.63
N ILE A 53 -5.95 -14.15 -8.30
CA ILE A 53 -5.15 -13.23 -7.47
C ILE A 53 -3.66 -13.38 -7.78
N ASP A 54 -3.15 -14.61 -7.88
CA ASP A 54 -1.74 -14.86 -8.23
C ASP A 54 -1.38 -14.24 -9.60
N SER A 55 -2.20 -14.50 -10.63
CA SER A 55 -2.04 -13.89 -11.96
C SER A 55 -2.09 -12.36 -11.92
N PHE A 56 -2.98 -11.79 -11.10
CA PHE A 56 -3.04 -10.35 -10.90
C PHE A 56 -1.76 -9.81 -10.26
N THR A 57 -1.26 -10.44 -9.20
CA THR A 57 -0.05 -9.97 -8.50
C THR A 57 1.19 -9.96 -9.41
N GLN A 58 1.31 -10.91 -10.33
CA GLN A 58 2.41 -10.95 -11.30
C GLN A 58 2.37 -9.76 -12.27
N GLN A 59 1.17 -9.32 -12.67
CA GLN A 59 0.98 -8.18 -13.58
C GLN A 59 1.01 -6.83 -12.85
N PHE A 60 0.62 -6.80 -11.57
CA PHE A 60 0.51 -5.57 -10.81
C PHE A 60 1.88 -4.95 -10.50
N ALA A 61 2.93 -5.76 -10.37
CA ALA A 61 4.29 -5.27 -10.16
C ALA A 61 4.75 -4.30 -11.27
N SER A 62 4.61 -4.69 -12.54
CA SER A 62 5.00 -3.81 -13.65
C SER A 62 4.14 -2.55 -13.74
N ARG A 63 2.87 -2.60 -13.32
CA ARG A 63 1.99 -1.43 -13.27
C ARG A 63 2.43 -0.43 -12.21
N ILE A 64 2.93 -0.90 -11.06
CA ILE A 64 3.51 -0.03 -10.04
C ILE A 64 4.75 0.68 -10.60
N ASP A 65 5.62 -0.05 -11.29
CA ASP A 65 6.84 0.53 -11.89
C ASP A 65 6.50 1.64 -12.90
N GLU A 66 5.50 1.43 -13.76
CA GLU A 66 5.01 2.44 -14.72
C GLU A 66 4.45 3.69 -14.01
N LEU A 67 3.70 3.51 -12.91
CA LEU A 67 3.18 4.62 -12.11
C LEU A 67 4.29 5.39 -11.39
N GLU A 68 5.31 4.68 -10.92
CA GLU A 68 6.49 5.25 -10.28
C GLU A 68 7.33 6.06 -11.27
N GLU A 69 7.57 5.54 -12.48
CA GLU A 69 8.34 6.22 -13.51
C GLU A 69 7.75 7.60 -13.85
N MET A 70 6.43 7.69 -13.95
CA MET A 70 5.74 8.96 -14.23
C MET A 70 5.84 10.00 -13.09
N SER A 71 6.00 9.55 -11.85
CA SER A 71 5.90 10.40 -10.66
C SER A 71 7.26 10.68 -10.03
N THR A 72 8.02 9.65 -9.70
CA THR A 72 9.29 9.74 -8.95
C THR A 72 10.39 10.46 -9.74
N GLY A 73 10.41 10.31 -11.07
CA GLY A 73 11.35 11.02 -11.95
C GLY A 73 10.98 12.47 -12.23
N ASN A 74 9.73 12.86 -11.96
CA ASN A 74 9.20 14.13 -12.43
C ASN A 74 9.68 15.32 -11.58
N ARG A 75 10.35 16.29 -12.21
CA ARG A 75 10.85 17.50 -11.54
C ARG A 75 9.72 18.33 -10.91
N ILE A 76 8.58 18.46 -11.58
CA ILE A 76 7.43 19.23 -11.05
C ILE A 76 6.87 18.55 -9.80
N TRP A 77 6.88 17.21 -9.79
CA TRP A 77 6.45 16.41 -8.64
C TRP A 77 7.36 16.65 -7.44
N LYS A 78 8.69 16.57 -7.64
CA LYS A 78 9.68 16.86 -6.57
C LYS A 78 9.56 18.30 -6.05
N GLN A 79 9.44 19.29 -6.94
CA GLN A 79 9.30 20.70 -6.55
C GLN A 79 8.05 20.98 -5.70
N ARG A 80 7.01 20.15 -5.80
CA ARG A 80 5.75 20.33 -5.08
C ARG A 80 5.63 19.49 -3.81
N LEU A 81 6.59 18.61 -3.52
CA LEU A 81 6.49 17.65 -2.42
C LEU A 81 7.73 17.60 -1.54
N VAL A 82 8.92 17.88 -2.08
CA VAL A 82 10.15 17.95 -1.29
C VAL A 82 10.11 19.21 -0.42
N ASP A 83 10.47 19.06 0.86
CA ASP A 83 10.49 20.11 1.88
C ASP A 83 9.12 20.73 2.25
N ILE A 84 8.01 20.06 1.89
CA ILE A 84 6.66 20.50 2.29
C ILE A 84 6.11 19.60 3.40
N GLY A 85 5.62 20.20 4.48
CA GLY A 85 5.02 19.46 5.59
C GLY A 85 6.04 18.66 6.42
N THR A 86 7.25 19.20 6.59
CA THR A 86 8.29 18.57 7.40
C THR A 86 7.88 18.54 8.88
N VAL A 87 7.95 17.35 9.48
CA VAL A 87 7.56 17.11 10.87
C VAL A 87 8.70 16.40 11.58
N THR A 88 9.06 16.87 12.77
CA THR A 88 10.07 16.23 13.60
C THR A 88 9.49 15.00 14.30
N ALA A 89 10.34 14.02 14.67
CA ALA A 89 9.87 12.83 15.37
C ALA A 89 9.18 13.13 16.70
N GLN A 90 9.66 14.14 17.44
CA GLN A 90 9.02 14.56 18.68
C GLN A 90 7.61 15.13 18.43
N GLN A 91 7.44 15.98 17.42
CA GLN A 91 6.13 16.51 17.05
C GLN A 91 5.17 15.41 16.59
N ALA A 92 5.67 14.44 15.82
CA ALA A 92 4.86 13.31 15.37
C ALA A 92 4.33 12.49 16.55
N LYS A 93 5.15 12.27 17.58
CA LYS A 93 4.72 11.60 18.82
C LYS A 93 3.74 12.43 19.63
N ASP A 94 4.03 13.71 19.83
CA ASP A 94 3.20 14.61 20.63
C ASP A 94 1.80 14.81 20.00
N TRP A 95 1.71 14.75 18.67
CA TRP A 95 0.46 14.85 17.92
C TRP A 95 -0.21 13.50 17.64
N GLY A 96 0.40 12.39 18.07
CA GLY A 96 -0.17 11.05 17.91
C GLY A 96 -0.22 10.56 16.46
N PHE A 97 0.75 10.94 15.62
CA PHE A 97 0.89 10.40 14.27
C PHE A 97 1.21 8.89 14.33
N SER A 98 0.58 8.14 13.43
CA SER A 98 0.76 6.69 13.28
C SER A 98 0.96 6.32 11.81
N GLY A 99 1.55 5.16 11.54
CA GLY A 99 1.82 4.68 10.19
C GLY A 99 2.87 5.53 9.47
N ALA A 100 2.60 5.95 8.23
CA ALA A 100 3.56 6.70 7.42
C ALA A 100 3.86 8.12 7.92
N GLY A 101 3.05 8.66 8.85
CA GLY A 101 3.25 10.00 9.41
C GLY A 101 4.28 10.08 10.55
N HIS A 102 4.75 8.94 11.08
CA HIS A 102 5.75 8.91 12.14
C HIS A 102 7.16 8.74 11.53
N PRO A 103 8.03 9.77 11.57
CA PRO A 103 9.35 9.67 10.98
C PRO A 103 10.24 8.73 11.81
N PRO A 104 11.19 8.01 11.17
CA PRO A 104 12.13 7.17 11.88
C PRO A 104 13.04 8.03 12.79
N GLU A 105 13.10 7.71 14.08
CA GLU A 105 14.10 8.32 14.98
C GLU A 105 15.46 7.66 14.80
N GLU A 106 16.53 8.46 14.72
CA GLU A 106 17.90 7.96 14.86
C GLU A 106 18.10 7.41 16.29
N GLY A 107 18.32 6.10 16.41
CA GLY A 107 18.73 5.47 17.68
C GLY A 107 17.64 4.82 18.51
N VAL A 108 16.38 4.84 18.08
CA VAL A 108 15.33 3.96 18.61
C VAL A 108 15.14 2.81 17.62
N GLY A 109 15.01 1.59 18.14
CA GLY A 109 14.75 0.37 17.37
C GLY A 109 13.52 0.47 16.44
N PRO A 110 13.30 -0.55 15.61
CA PRO A 110 12.69 -0.45 14.29
C PRO A 110 11.34 0.28 14.28
N THR A 111 11.26 1.27 13.40
CA THR A 111 10.08 2.09 13.07
C THR A 111 8.88 1.21 12.72
N ASP A 112 7.68 1.61 13.17
CA ASP A 112 6.27 1.23 12.89
C ASP A 112 5.88 0.18 11.81
N ARG A 113 6.75 -0.33 10.96
CA ARG A 113 6.51 -1.50 10.10
C ARG A 113 6.37 -2.81 10.91
N GLU A 114 6.72 -2.78 12.18
CA GLU A 114 6.55 -3.93 13.07
C GLU A 114 5.11 -4.11 13.58
N TRP A 115 4.15 -3.18 13.43
CA TRP A 115 2.77 -3.48 13.87
C TRP A 115 2.20 -4.75 13.20
N ILE A 116 2.56 -4.99 11.93
CA ILE A 116 2.22 -6.23 11.20
C ILE A 116 3.01 -7.46 11.72
N ARG A 117 4.19 -7.24 12.32
CA ARG A 117 5.05 -8.27 12.91
C ARG A 117 4.73 -8.56 14.39
N LEU A 118 4.24 -7.57 15.11
CA LEU A 118 3.99 -7.56 16.56
C LEU A 118 2.56 -7.99 16.90
N TRP A 119 1.60 -7.79 15.99
CA TRP A 119 0.22 -8.20 16.23
C TRP A 119 0.08 -9.72 16.19
N PRO A 120 -0.54 -10.38 17.19
CA PRO A 120 -0.82 -11.81 17.16
C PRO A 120 -1.70 -12.13 15.95
N ARG A 121 -1.10 -12.71 14.90
CA ARG A 121 -1.86 -13.13 13.72
C ARG A 121 -2.74 -14.32 14.08
N GLY A 122 -3.99 -14.28 13.63
CA GLY A 122 -4.95 -15.36 13.86
C GLY A 122 -4.50 -16.71 13.31
N THR A 123 -3.69 -16.77 12.24
CA THR A 123 -3.39 -18.05 11.56
C THR A 123 -2.18 -18.10 10.58
N SER A 124 -1.24 -17.14 10.48
CA SER A 124 -0.15 -17.26 9.48
C SER A 124 1.29 -17.07 10.00
N GLU A 125 2.16 -18.00 9.59
CA GLU A 125 3.62 -17.97 9.76
C GLU A 125 4.24 -16.65 9.27
N PRO A 126 5.43 -16.25 9.78
CA PRO A 126 6.16 -15.07 9.32
C PRO A 126 6.50 -15.15 7.83
N HIS A 127 5.69 -14.47 7.00
CA HIS A 127 6.09 -14.09 5.66
C HIS A 127 7.08 -12.93 5.75
N GLU A 128 8.26 -13.09 5.16
CA GLU A 128 9.25 -12.03 5.03
C GLU A 128 8.75 -10.96 4.06
N PHE A 129 8.28 -9.84 4.61
CA PHE A 129 8.20 -8.59 3.87
C PHE A 129 9.55 -7.89 4.02
N THR A 130 10.45 -8.12 3.07
CA THR A 130 11.62 -7.25 2.88
C THR A 130 11.15 -5.98 2.18
N GLY A 131 11.66 -4.82 2.64
CA GLY A 131 11.30 -3.54 2.04
C GLY A 131 11.54 -3.55 0.53
N VAL A 132 10.65 -2.91 -0.23
CA VAL A 132 10.88 -2.58 -1.64
C VAL A 132 12.23 -1.88 -1.71
N GLU A 133 13.25 -2.56 -2.27
CA GLU A 133 14.53 -1.94 -2.58
C GLU A 133 14.22 -0.80 -3.56
N HIS A 134 14.32 0.44 -3.08
CA HIS A 134 14.32 1.59 -3.97
C HIS A 134 15.51 1.43 -4.90
N SER A 135 15.22 1.09 -6.16
CA SER A 135 16.22 1.14 -7.22
C SER A 135 16.80 2.56 -7.22
N PRO A 136 18.13 2.73 -7.17
CA PRO A 136 18.72 4.06 -7.10
C PRO A 136 18.27 4.88 -8.30
N PRO A 137 18.03 6.21 -8.14
CA PRO A 137 17.62 7.05 -9.24
C PRO A 137 18.69 6.95 -10.33
N LYS A 138 18.32 6.43 -11.51
CA LYS A 138 19.19 6.46 -12.69
C LYS A 138 19.59 7.93 -12.90
N SER A 139 20.86 8.20 -12.70
CA SER A 139 21.45 9.53 -12.86
C SER A 139 21.33 9.98 -14.31
N ALA A 140 20.76 11.18 -14.49
CA ALA A 140 20.86 12.12 -15.62
C ALA A 140 20.72 11.56 -17.05
#